data_AF-M7SRA9-F1
#
_entry.id   AF-M7SRA9-F1
#
_cell.length_a   1.000
_cell.length_b   1.000
_cell.length_c   1.000
_cell.angle_alpha   90.00
_cell.angle_beta   90.00
_cell.angle_gamma   90.00
#
_symmetry.space_group_name_H-M   'P 1'
#
loop_
_entity.id
_entity.type
_entity.pdbx_description
1 polymer ?
#
loop_
_entity_poly.entity_id
_entity_poly.type
_entity_poly.pdbx_seq_one_letter_code
_entity_poly.pdbx_strand_id
1 'polypeptide(L)'
;MSLPLGEEELLADFDRRCNRGTIFYDNNPVIQTHTIDGFQYEFAVTAAIGKKPFIKDNADEPPATSPSVKRSPGYVPGSDIDVSGYEITYVNGTHLLMFNKFCMYRPHLLLLTKDGWRRQYEQLDLQDLQAVWNVLESLNWRYFMFFNCGKDGGCSRLHVSYPCDTSYFPDCGYLCRKQGGSQSCHL
;
A
#
# COMPACT_ATOMS: atom_id res chain seq x y z
N MET A 1 -10.94 -17.14 5.00
CA MET A 1 -9.78 -18.06 5.12
C MET A 1 -8.72 -17.33 5.91
N SER A 2 -7.95 -18.02 6.76
CA SER A 2 -6.76 -17.41 7.37
C SER A 2 -5.67 -17.18 6.32
N LEU A 3 -4.84 -16.15 6.51
CA LEU A 3 -3.57 -16.03 5.79
C LEU A 3 -2.66 -17.23 6.12
N PRO A 4 -1.82 -17.69 5.18
CA PRO A 4 -0.90 -18.81 5.39
C PRO A 4 0.38 -18.44 6.16
N LEU A 5 0.43 -17.25 6.78
CA LEU A 5 1.59 -16.67 7.45
C LEU A 5 1.13 -15.95 8.72
N GLY A 6 1.83 -16.18 9.83
CA GLY A 6 1.64 -15.45 11.09
C GLY A 6 2.25 -14.05 11.08
N GLU A 7 1.85 -13.20 12.05
CA GLU A 7 2.41 -11.85 12.18
C GLU A 7 3.94 -11.85 12.36
N GLU A 8 4.49 -12.85 13.07
CA GLU A 8 5.93 -13.00 13.29
C GLU A 8 6.68 -13.32 11.98
N GLU A 9 6.16 -14.22 11.16
CA GLU A 9 6.74 -14.58 9.86
C GLU A 9 6.67 -13.40 8.87
N LEU A 10 5.56 -12.66 8.87
CA LEU A 10 5.37 -11.43 8.11
C LEU A 10 6.40 -10.36 8.52
N LEU A 11 6.65 -10.19 9.81
CA LEU A 11 7.64 -9.26 10.36
C LEU A 11 9.09 -9.70 10.04
N ALA A 12 9.38 -11.00 10.08
CA ALA A 12 10.70 -11.54 9.74
C ALA A 12 11.02 -11.39 8.25
N ASP A 13 10.04 -11.58 7.35
CA ASP A 13 10.22 -11.36 5.92
C ASP A 13 10.32 -9.86 5.58
N PHE A 14 9.55 -9.00 6.26
CA PHE A 14 9.70 -7.55 6.15
C PHE A 14 11.14 -7.12 6.44
N ASP A 15 11.72 -7.56 7.55
CA ASP A 15 13.11 -7.25 7.92
C ASP A 15 14.10 -7.80 6.90
N ARG A 16 13.89 -9.04 6.44
CA ARG A 16 14.71 -9.69 5.40
C ARG A 16 14.73 -8.88 4.10
N ARG A 17 13.60 -8.29 3.69
CA ARG A 17 13.47 -7.46 2.49
C ARG A 17 13.99 -6.02 2.71
N CYS A 18 13.89 -5.48 3.92
CA CYS A 18 14.52 -4.21 4.31
C CYS A 18 16.05 -4.31 4.32
N ASN A 19 16.61 -5.35 4.95
CA ASN A 19 18.04 -5.61 5.02
C ASN A 19 18.69 -5.89 3.65
N ARG A 20 17.89 -6.27 2.65
CA ARG A 20 18.30 -6.42 1.25
C ARG A 20 18.15 -5.15 0.42
N GLY A 21 17.62 -4.06 0.98
CA GLY A 21 17.32 -2.82 0.27
C GLY A 21 16.18 -2.94 -0.75
N THR A 22 15.38 -4.01 -0.69
CA THR A 22 14.19 -4.19 -1.54
C THR A 22 13.07 -3.28 -1.07
N ILE A 23 12.81 -3.28 0.24
CA ILE A 23 11.89 -2.36 0.92
C ILE A 23 12.70 -1.23 1.55
N PHE A 24 12.19 -0.01 1.48
CA PHE A 24 12.71 1.14 2.21
C PHE A 24 11.83 1.44 3.42
N TYR A 25 12.39 1.18 4.60
CA TYR A 25 11.84 1.53 5.91
C TYR A 25 12.88 2.32 6.68
N ASP A 26 12.42 3.11 7.65
CA ASP A 26 13.23 3.86 8.59
C ASP A 26 12.93 3.33 9.98
N ASN A 27 13.93 2.81 10.67
CA ASN A 27 13.75 2.20 11.99
C ASN A 27 13.84 3.21 13.15
N ASN A 28 14.10 4.49 12.87
CA ASN A 28 14.14 5.56 13.86
C ASN A 28 13.48 6.86 13.34
N PRO A 29 12.18 6.81 12.94
CA PRO A 29 11.44 8.01 12.55
C PRO A 29 11.24 8.93 13.76
N VAL A 30 11.28 10.24 13.53
CA VAL A 30 10.93 11.22 14.58
C VAL A 30 9.41 11.36 14.61
N ILE A 31 8.79 10.84 15.65
CA ILE A 31 7.35 10.94 15.89
C ILE A 31 7.08 12.00 16.97
N GLN A 32 6.18 12.94 16.67
CA GLN A 32 5.71 13.97 17.59
C GLN A 32 4.19 13.89 17.70
N THR A 33 3.67 13.86 18.93
CA THR A 33 2.23 13.81 19.20
C THR A 33 1.75 15.09 19.85
N HIS A 34 0.60 15.59 19.38
CA HIS A 34 -0.03 16.81 19.90
C HIS A 34 -1.52 16.57 20.08
N THR A 35 -2.09 17.05 21.19
CA THR A 35 -3.53 17.04 21.43
C THR A 35 -4.08 18.45 21.27
N ILE A 36 -5.06 18.64 20.39
CA ILE A 36 -5.77 19.91 20.17
C ILE A 36 -7.27 19.60 20.23
N ASP A 37 -8.01 20.34 21.06
CA ASP A 37 -9.47 20.20 21.25
C ASP A 37 -9.95 18.75 21.51
N GLY A 38 -9.11 17.94 22.16
CA GLY A 38 -9.35 16.54 22.48
C GLY A 38 -8.93 15.54 21.38
N PHE A 39 -8.61 15.98 20.17
CA PHE A 39 -8.10 15.14 19.09
C PHE A 39 -6.58 14.98 19.18
N GLN A 40 -6.07 13.76 19.04
CA GLN A 40 -4.64 13.46 19.04
C GLN A 40 -4.11 13.37 17.59
N TYR A 41 -3.11 14.19 17.28
CA TYR A 41 -2.40 14.20 16.02
C TYR A 41 -1.03 13.53 16.17
N GLU A 42 -0.66 12.67 15.22
CA GLU A 42 0.70 12.12 15.09
C GLU A 42 1.39 12.74 13.86
N PHE A 43 2.52 13.40 14.08
CA PHE A 43 3.38 13.94 13.03
C PHE A 43 4.66 13.10 12.97
N ALA A 44 4.90 12.43 11.85
CA ALA A 44 6.02 11.51 11.69
C ALA A 44 6.96 11.95 10.56
N VAL A 45 8.24 12.15 10.90
CA VAL A 45 9.31 12.51 9.97
C VAL A 45 10.22 11.30 9.75
N THR A 46 10.40 10.91 8.49
CA THR A 46 11.14 9.70 8.11
C THR A 46 12.03 9.88 6.87
N ALA A 47 13.22 9.28 6.90
CA ALA A 47 14.11 9.18 5.76
C ALA A 47 13.61 8.21 4.66
N ALA A 48 12.66 7.31 4.96
CA ALA A 48 12.13 6.35 3.99
C ALA A 48 11.35 7.03 2.86
N ILE A 49 10.60 8.08 3.17
CA ILE A 49 9.85 8.86 2.17
C ILE A 49 10.80 9.65 1.25
N GLY A 50 11.94 10.13 1.77
CA GLY A 50 12.97 10.81 0.97
C GLY A 50 13.64 9.95 -0.11
N LYS A 51 13.42 8.63 -0.10
CA LYS A 51 13.85 7.70 -1.17
C LYS A 51 12.80 7.51 -2.27
N LYS A 52 11.57 8.02 -2.12
CA LYS A 52 10.59 8.02 -3.21
C LYS A 52 11.11 8.91 -4.35
N PRO A 53 11.01 8.49 -5.62
CA PRO A 53 11.31 9.37 -6.74
C PRO A 53 10.36 10.56 -6.72
N PHE A 54 10.91 11.78 -6.69
CA PHE A 54 10.13 13.01 -6.75
C PHE A 54 9.66 13.24 -8.19
N ILE A 55 8.45 12.80 -8.50
CA ILE A 55 7.76 13.17 -9.74
C ILE A 55 7.50 14.68 -9.64
N LYS A 56 8.09 15.48 -10.53
CA LYS A 56 8.18 16.93 -10.35
C LYS A 56 6.84 17.66 -10.39
N ASP A 57 5.88 17.06 -11.07
CA ASP A 57 4.49 17.50 -11.18
C ASP A 57 3.59 16.28 -11.05
N ASN A 58 2.35 16.46 -10.58
CA ASN A 58 1.28 15.46 -10.80
C ASN A 58 0.72 15.52 -12.24
N ALA A 59 1.51 16.05 -13.18
CA ALA A 59 1.17 16.12 -14.59
C ALA A 59 1.64 14.82 -15.27
N ASP A 60 0.68 13.91 -15.45
CA ASP A 60 0.48 13.13 -16.68
C ASP A 60 1.74 12.80 -17.53
N GLU A 61 2.78 12.20 -16.96
CA GLU A 61 3.78 11.47 -17.74
C GLU A 61 3.22 10.07 -18.01
N PRO A 62 2.85 9.72 -19.27
CA PRO A 62 2.48 8.35 -19.60
C PRO A 62 3.71 7.46 -19.35
N PRO A 63 3.55 6.21 -18.88
CA PRO A 63 4.68 5.29 -18.74
C PRO A 63 5.34 5.16 -20.10
N ALA A 64 6.55 5.70 -20.22
CA ALA A 64 7.10 6.17 -21.49
C ALA A 64 6.91 5.15 -22.62
N THR A 65 6.31 5.58 -23.73
CA THR A 65 6.04 4.77 -24.94
C THR A 65 7.32 4.49 -25.74
N SER A 66 8.33 3.99 -25.04
CA SER A 66 9.53 3.35 -25.56
C SER A 66 9.23 1.85 -25.70
N PRO A 67 8.91 1.33 -26.91
CA PRO A 67 8.46 -0.06 -27.11
C PRO A 67 9.58 -1.11 -26.95
N SER A 68 10.65 -0.78 -26.24
CA SER A 68 11.90 -1.54 -26.09
C SER A 68 12.25 -1.84 -24.63
N VAL A 69 11.68 -1.15 -23.64
CA VAL A 69 11.90 -1.47 -22.23
C VAL A 69 11.02 -2.67 -21.87
N LYS A 70 11.64 -3.84 -21.74
CA LYS A 70 10.97 -5.02 -21.16
C LYS A 70 10.55 -4.70 -19.73
N ARG A 71 9.23 -4.59 -19.50
CA ARG A 71 8.66 -4.56 -18.15
C ARG A 71 9.12 -5.79 -17.36
N SER A 72 9.36 -5.62 -16.06
CA SER A 72 9.72 -6.72 -15.16
C SER A 72 8.60 -7.76 -15.04
N PRO A 73 8.90 -9.02 -14.65
CA PRO A 73 7.91 -10.10 -14.64
C PRO A 73 6.70 -9.88 -13.72
N GLY A 74 6.82 -9.03 -12.70
CA GLY A 74 5.75 -8.66 -11.78
C GLY A 74 4.79 -7.57 -12.27
N TYR A 75 4.90 -7.11 -13.53
CA TYR A 75 3.84 -6.30 -14.15
C TYR A 75 2.71 -7.21 -14.66
N VAL A 76 1.54 -7.14 -14.02
CA VAL A 76 0.32 -7.78 -14.55
C VAL A 76 -0.32 -6.92 -15.66
N PRO A 77 -1.05 -7.52 -16.63
CA PRO A 77 -1.76 -6.76 -17.66
C PRO A 77 -2.70 -5.71 -17.05
N GLY A 78 -2.62 -4.48 -17.58
CA GLY A 78 -3.39 -3.31 -17.11
C GLY A 78 -2.71 -2.47 -16.01
N SER A 79 -1.68 -2.98 -15.33
CA SER A 79 -1.07 -2.29 -14.17
C SER A 79 0.18 -1.44 -14.48
N ASP A 80 0.41 -0.40 -13.67
CA ASP A 80 1.66 0.37 -13.55
C ASP A 80 2.54 -0.07 -12.35
N ILE A 81 2.07 -1.00 -11.52
CA ILE A 81 2.82 -1.54 -10.39
C ILE A 81 3.61 -2.78 -10.83
N ASP A 82 4.92 -2.75 -10.55
CA ASP A 82 5.74 -3.95 -10.48
C ASP A 82 5.62 -4.59 -9.09
N VAL A 83 5.01 -5.77 -8.99
CA VAL A 83 4.91 -6.49 -7.72
C VAL A 83 6.19 -7.26 -7.34
N SER A 84 7.16 -7.38 -8.27
CA SER A 84 8.35 -8.25 -8.15
C SER A 84 9.16 -8.01 -6.87
N GLY A 85 9.16 -9.00 -5.96
CA GLY A 85 9.93 -8.96 -4.72
C GLY A 85 9.23 -8.28 -3.55
N TYR A 86 7.95 -7.90 -3.69
CA TYR A 86 7.11 -7.34 -2.62
C TYR A 86 5.94 -8.24 -2.25
N GLU A 87 5.63 -9.26 -3.05
CA GLU A 87 4.51 -10.19 -2.89
C GLU A 87 4.59 -10.96 -1.55
N ILE A 88 3.47 -11.10 -0.86
CA ILE A 88 3.35 -11.94 0.35
C ILE A 88 2.50 -13.17 0.04
N THR A 89 1.24 -12.98 -0.37
CA THR A 89 0.30 -14.07 -0.68
C THR A 89 -0.95 -13.58 -1.42
N TYR A 90 -1.70 -14.49 -2.03
CA TYR A 90 -3.01 -14.18 -2.61
C TYR A 90 -4.13 -14.35 -1.56
N VAL A 91 -5.00 -13.34 -1.46
CA VAL A 91 -6.15 -13.32 -0.55
C VAL A 91 -7.42 -13.60 -1.35
N ASN A 92 -8.23 -14.57 -0.89
CA ASN A 92 -9.49 -15.02 -1.49
C ASN A 92 -9.39 -15.42 -2.98
N GLY A 93 -8.19 -15.59 -3.53
CA GLY A 93 -7.95 -15.79 -4.96
C GLY A 93 -8.11 -14.55 -5.84
N THR A 94 -8.65 -13.44 -5.31
CA THR A 94 -9.00 -12.19 -6.03
C THR A 94 -8.01 -11.06 -5.79
N HIS A 95 -7.32 -11.04 -4.64
CA HIS A 95 -6.39 -9.98 -4.25
C HIS A 95 -4.96 -10.51 -4.02
N LEU A 96 -3.98 -9.64 -4.13
CA LEU A 96 -2.58 -9.84 -3.75
C LEU A 96 -2.26 -8.97 -2.53
N LEU A 97 -1.91 -9.61 -1.41
CA LEU A 97 -1.28 -8.92 -0.28
C LEU A 97 0.23 -8.80 -0.58
N MET A 98 0.77 -7.59 -0.45
CA MET A 98 2.17 -7.29 -0.70
C MET A 98 2.69 -6.21 0.28
N PHE A 99 4.00 -6.11 0.42
CA PHE A 99 4.62 -4.99 1.13
C PHE A 99 4.58 -3.72 0.28
N ASN A 100 4.40 -2.57 0.92
CA ASN A 100 4.72 -1.28 0.30
C ASN A 100 6.24 -1.19 0.09
N LYS A 101 6.69 -0.56 -1.00
CA LYS A 101 8.13 -0.33 -1.25
C LYS A 101 8.73 0.76 -0.35
N PHE A 102 7.91 1.72 0.10
CA PHE A 102 8.31 2.88 0.89
C PHE A 102 7.44 2.95 2.16
N CYS A 103 7.92 2.31 3.22
CA CYS A 103 7.15 2.06 4.44
C CYS A 103 7.34 3.18 5.47
N MET A 104 6.20 3.70 5.96
CA MET A 104 6.15 4.49 7.19
C MET A 104 6.15 3.59 8.44
N TYR A 105 5.51 2.42 8.34
CA TYR A 105 5.31 1.49 9.46
C TYR A 105 5.95 0.13 9.21
N ARG A 106 6.23 -0.61 10.29
CA ARG A 106 6.73 -1.99 10.26
C ARG A 106 5.62 -3.00 10.61
N PRO A 107 5.04 -3.71 9.62
CA PRO A 107 5.11 -3.48 8.18
C PRO A 107 4.06 -2.44 7.72
N HIS A 108 4.21 -1.98 6.48
CA HIS A 108 3.21 -1.21 5.75
C HIS A 108 2.86 -2.01 4.49
N LEU A 109 1.59 -2.36 4.33
CA LEU A 109 1.10 -3.33 3.35
C LEU A 109 0.19 -2.67 2.31
N LEU A 110 0.08 -3.30 1.15
CA LEU A 110 -0.89 -3.01 0.09
C LEU A 110 -1.73 -4.26 -0.17
N LEU A 111 -3.00 -4.09 -0.54
CA LEU A 111 -3.92 -5.18 -0.88
C LEU A 111 -4.50 -4.95 -2.28
N LEU A 112 -3.67 -5.19 -3.30
CA LEU A 112 -4.05 -4.97 -4.69
C LEU A 112 -5.10 -5.97 -5.15
N THR A 113 -6.06 -5.54 -5.96
CA THR A 113 -6.84 -6.49 -6.78
C THR A 113 -5.94 -7.11 -7.85
N LYS A 114 -6.21 -8.36 -8.23
CA LYS A 114 -5.47 -9.05 -9.31
C LYS A 114 -5.92 -8.63 -10.71
N ASP A 115 -7.07 -7.97 -10.84
CA ASP A 115 -7.51 -7.39 -12.10
C ASP A 115 -6.86 -6.01 -12.30
N GLY A 116 -5.79 -5.98 -13.10
CA GLY A 116 -5.07 -4.76 -13.42
C GLY A 116 -5.89 -3.72 -14.21
N TRP A 117 -7.11 -4.03 -14.64
CA TRP A 117 -8.01 -3.07 -15.29
C TRP A 117 -8.90 -2.28 -14.34
N ARG A 118 -9.06 -2.72 -13.08
CA ARG A 118 -9.77 -1.94 -12.06
C ARG A 118 -8.98 -0.71 -11.60
N ARG A 119 -9.68 0.22 -10.94
CA ARG A 119 -9.19 1.52 -10.46
C ARG A 119 -9.81 1.82 -9.07
N GLN A 120 -9.01 2.17 -8.06
CA GLN A 120 -9.41 2.86 -6.79
C GLN A 120 -10.14 4.24 -6.94
N TYR A 121 -10.71 4.58 -8.09
CA TYR A 121 -11.80 5.58 -8.14
C TYR A 121 -13.18 4.89 -8.23
N GLU A 122 -13.20 3.61 -8.60
CA GLU A 122 -14.35 2.74 -8.41
C GLU A 122 -14.58 2.51 -6.91
N GLN A 123 -15.84 2.19 -6.58
CA GLN A 123 -16.21 1.85 -5.22
C GLN A 123 -15.70 0.45 -4.85
N LEU A 124 -15.30 0.28 -3.58
CA LEU A 124 -15.00 -1.01 -3.00
C LEU A 124 -16.23 -1.93 -3.07
N ASP A 125 -16.07 -3.13 -3.59
CA ASP A 125 -17.11 -4.15 -3.65
C ASP A 125 -17.00 -5.19 -2.52
N LEU A 126 -17.95 -6.12 -2.47
CA LEU A 126 -18.04 -7.14 -1.44
C LEU A 126 -16.78 -8.03 -1.35
N GLN A 127 -16.11 -8.30 -2.47
CA GLN A 127 -14.88 -9.10 -2.52
C GLN A 127 -13.70 -8.34 -1.90
N ASP A 128 -13.63 -7.03 -2.15
CA ASP A 128 -12.60 -6.14 -1.62
C ASP A 128 -12.73 -6.07 -0.08
N LEU A 129 -13.96 -5.86 0.42
CA LEU A 129 -14.26 -5.88 1.85
C LEU A 129 -14.01 -7.25 2.51
N GLN A 130 -14.35 -8.36 1.83
CA GLN A 130 -14.03 -9.72 2.31
C GLN A 130 -12.53 -10.03 2.31
N ALA A 131 -11.75 -9.45 1.39
CA ALA A 131 -10.29 -9.60 1.39
C ALA A 131 -9.67 -8.83 2.55
N VAL A 132 -10.11 -7.58 2.78
CA VAL A 132 -9.70 -6.76 3.92
C VAL A 132 -10.05 -7.42 5.26
N TRP A 133 -11.27 -7.94 5.41
CA TRP A 133 -11.70 -8.62 6.64
C TRP A 133 -10.81 -9.83 6.96
N ASN A 134 -10.60 -10.72 5.98
CA ASN A 134 -9.78 -11.91 6.18
C ASN A 134 -8.31 -11.57 6.52
N VAL A 135 -7.76 -10.47 5.99
CA VAL A 135 -6.42 -9.98 6.36
C VAL A 135 -6.40 -9.42 7.78
N LEU A 136 -7.35 -8.56 8.15
CA LEU A 136 -7.40 -7.95 9.50
C LEU A 136 -7.64 -9.00 10.59
N GLU A 137 -8.52 -9.97 10.34
CA GLU A 137 -8.79 -11.11 11.23
C GLU A 137 -7.55 -11.98 11.41
N SER A 138 -6.87 -12.36 10.32
CA SER A 138 -5.63 -13.16 10.37
C SER A 138 -4.48 -12.44 11.08
N LEU A 139 -4.49 -11.11 11.10
CA LEU A 139 -3.52 -10.27 11.80
C LEU A 139 -4.04 -9.78 13.17
N ASN A 140 -5.01 -10.50 13.76
CA ASN A 140 -5.56 -10.28 15.10
C ASN A 140 -6.02 -8.82 15.36
N TRP A 141 -6.53 -8.15 14.32
CA TRP A 141 -6.98 -6.75 14.35
C TRP A 141 -5.94 -5.73 14.84
N ARG A 142 -4.65 -6.10 14.84
CA ARG A 142 -3.49 -5.24 15.18
C ARG A 142 -3.16 -4.21 14.10
N TYR A 143 -3.95 -4.18 13.03
CA TYR A 143 -3.78 -3.32 11.87
C TYR A 143 -5.06 -2.51 11.66
N PHE A 144 -4.95 -1.42 10.89
CA PHE A 144 -6.10 -0.76 10.29
C PHE A 144 -5.92 -0.73 8.77
N MET A 145 -7.03 -0.77 8.05
CA MET A 145 -7.08 -0.52 6.61
C MET A 145 -7.55 0.92 6.37
N PHE A 146 -7.03 1.55 5.33
CA PHE A 146 -7.65 2.74 4.76
C PHE A 146 -7.59 2.70 3.21
N PHE A 147 -8.58 3.34 2.61
CA PHE A 147 -8.74 3.45 1.16
C PHE A 147 -8.86 4.92 0.82
N ASN A 148 -7.76 5.49 0.34
CA ASN A 148 -7.81 6.74 -0.43
C ASN A 148 -8.68 6.45 -1.66
N CYS A 149 -9.47 7.42 -2.14
CA CYS A 149 -10.34 7.23 -3.30
C CYS A 149 -10.15 8.38 -4.29
N GLY A 150 -9.71 8.05 -5.50
CA GLY A 150 -9.44 9.02 -6.56
C GLY A 150 -8.38 10.07 -6.22
N LYS A 151 -8.37 11.17 -6.99
CA LYS A 151 -7.36 12.23 -6.92
C LYS A 151 -7.37 12.95 -5.57
N ASP A 152 -8.52 13.49 -5.19
CA ASP A 152 -8.65 14.36 -4.01
C ASP A 152 -8.65 13.56 -2.70
N GLY A 153 -8.84 12.25 -2.76
CA GLY A 153 -8.56 11.32 -1.66
C GLY A 153 -7.07 11.07 -1.40
N GLY A 154 -6.16 11.70 -2.16
CA GLY A 154 -4.72 11.67 -1.89
C GLY A 154 -3.99 10.42 -2.37
N CYS A 155 -4.29 9.92 -3.58
CA CYS A 155 -3.50 8.82 -4.16
C CYS A 155 -2.16 9.26 -4.79
N SER A 156 -1.30 8.30 -5.13
CA SER A 156 0.08 8.52 -5.63
C SER A 156 0.53 7.55 -6.75
N ARG A 157 -0.40 6.83 -7.41
CA ARG A 157 -0.10 5.79 -8.42
C ARG A 157 -1.17 5.68 -9.50
N LEU A 158 -0.78 5.21 -10.69
CA LEU A 158 -1.35 5.62 -11.98
C LEU A 158 -1.50 4.45 -13.00
N HIS A 159 -2.44 3.51 -12.80
CA HIS A 159 -2.77 2.51 -13.83
C HIS A 159 -3.28 3.19 -15.13
N VAL A 160 -2.56 3.02 -16.25
CA VAL A 160 -2.62 3.84 -17.50
C VAL A 160 -2.31 2.96 -18.72
N SER A 161 -2.97 3.03 -19.89
CA SER A 161 -4.10 3.85 -20.42
C SER A 161 -4.78 3.04 -21.57
N TYR A 162 -5.38 3.48 -22.69
CA TYR A 162 -5.61 4.73 -23.47
C TYR A 162 -6.72 4.42 -24.53
N PRO A 163 -7.32 5.37 -25.28
CA PRO A 163 -7.42 6.82 -25.06
C PRO A 163 -8.88 7.37 -25.19
N CYS A 164 -9.36 8.10 -24.19
CA CYS A 164 -10.26 9.27 -24.33
C CYS A 164 -10.59 9.89 -22.96
N ASP A 165 -10.84 11.20 -22.97
CA ASP A 165 -11.42 12.05 -21.92
C ASP A 165 -11.17 11.71 -20.43
N THR A 166 -10.32 12.55 -19.82
CA THR A 166 -10.38 13.07 -18.43
C THR A 166 -10.66 12.12 -17.25
N SER A 167 -9.78 12.21 -16.25
CA SER A 167 -9.76 11.46 -14.98
C SER A 167 -9.34 9.99 -15.11
N TYR A 168 -8.27 9.65 -14.38
CA TYR A 168 -7.58 8.36 -14.39
C TYR A 168 -6.99 8.09 -13.00
N PHE A 169 -6.32 6.93 -12.83
CA PHE A 169 -5.56 6.50 -11.63
C PHE A 169 -6.50 6.19 -10.47
N PRO A 170 -6.45 5.06 -9.68
CA PRO A 170 -5.35 4.58 -8.77
C PRO A 170 -5.35 3.08 -8.24
N ASP A 171 -4.60 2.73 -7.16
CA ASP A 171 -4.35 1.38 -6.49
C ASP A 171 -5.36 0.87 -5.42
N CYS A 172 -5.57 -0.44 -5.21
CA CYS A 172 -6.35 -0.92 -4.05
C CYS A 172 -5.58 -0.96 -2.70
N GLY A 173 -6.07 -0.18 -1.71
CA GLY A 173 -6.00 -0.45 -0.26
C GLY A 173 -4.63 -0.44 0.45
N TYR A 174 -4.49 0.41 1.48
CA TYR A 174 -3.34 0.44 2.39
C TYR A 174 -3.68 -0.23 3.73
N LEU A 175 -2.75 -0.99 4.32
CA LEU A 175 -2.86 -1.46 5.70
C LEU A 175 -1.61 -1.11 6.54
N CYS A 176 -1.85 -0.56 7.72
CA CYS A 176 -0.82 -0.10 8.66
C CYS A 176 -1.00 -0.77 10.02
N ARG A 177 0.12 -1.13 10.65
CA ARG A 177 0.14 -1.69 12.01
C ARG A 177 -0.20 -0.59 13.03
N LYS A 178 -1.15 -0.86 13.93
CA LYS A 178 -1.40 -0.02 15.11
C LYS A 178 -0.17 -0.09 16.01
N GLN A 179 0.51 1.03 16.22
CA GLN A 179 1.66 1.05 17.13
C GLN A 179 1.19 0.84 18.58
N GLY A 180 1.97 0.08 19.36
CA GLY A 180 1.64 -0.34 20.72
C GLY A 180 1.79 0.76 21.78
N GLY A 181 1.27 1.96 21.52
CA GLY A 181 1.03 2.94 22.58
C GLY A 181 -0.09 2.46 23.49
N SER A 182 0.09 2.58 24.81
CA SER A 182 -0.90 2.12 25.80
C SER A 182 -2.09 3.08 25.92
N GLN A 183 -2.94 3.14 24.89
CA GLN A 183 -4.25 3.81 24.94
C GLN A 183 -5.34 2.90 24.38
N SER A 184 -6.25 2.48 25.26
CA SER A 184 -7.46 1.75 24.89
C SER A 184 -8.50 2.73 24.34
N CYS A 185 -8.61 2.79 23.01
CA CYS A 185 -9.75 3.43 22.36
C CYS A 185 -11.02 2.61 22.63
N HIS A 186 -11.68 2.91 23.75
CA HIS A 186 -13.08 2.55 23.95
C HIS A 186 -13.95 3.43 23.06
N LEU A 187 -14.85 2.78 22.32
CA LEU A 187 -16.02 3.40 21.70
C LEU A 187 -17.14 3.52 22.76
#